data_AF-A0A4D6MHB3-F1
#
_entry.id   AF-A0A4D6MHB3-F1
#
_cell.length_a   1.000
_cell.length_b   1.000
_cell.length_c   1.000
_cell.angle_alpha   90.00
_cell.angle_beta   90.00
_cell.angle_gamma   90.00
#
_symmetry.space_group_name_H-M   'P 1'
#
loop_
_entity.id
_entity.type
_entity.pdbx_description
1 polymer ?
#
loop_
_entity_poly.entity_id
_entity_poly.type
_entity_poly.pdbx_seq_one_letter_code
_entity_poly.pdbx_strand_id
1 'polypeptide(L)'
;MADSICRTLRDGALEGELAPTLTIKDSLASPFGFHVFSHILLQLSSHVIAKKSQSQGIVIVALSRSPSSYAALLNMNGVDVASSNKWIHILDCYTDPLGWKDKTRKSVNATDCSPQISVATSSFKTVKAVDKLFSVITELGRGLVGENKARFCVAIDSLSELLRHASLQSVAGLLSDLRSHDQISNIFGLLHSDLHEERAVAVLEYMSSMVASVDPYHHSADGQKGCLSDSFSQQNFTKGKFNVRSKRRNGRVRVTCEEFKVESGGIGFASVSSVDGTAVAGLLPKVQFNLQLSEKERVDRSNVVLPFEHQGNGKPIQIYDGRRSLEESNSEANPISSGKKEDSAMGEIIYFRDSDDEMPDSDEDPDDDLDI
;
A
#
# COMPACT_ATOMS: atom_id res chain seq x y z
N MET A 1 7.84 -5.02 10.13
CA MET A 1 6.94 -4.50 9.07
C MET A 1 7.74 -3.86 7.95
N ALA A 2 8.85 -3.19 8.27
CA ALA A 2 9.97 -3.02 7.33
C ALA A 2 10.32 -4.35 6.60
N ASP A 3 10.34 -5.47 7.32
CA ASP A 3 10.52 -6.80 6.71
C ASP A 3 9.44 -7.16 5.68
N SER A 4 8.21 -6.66 5.83
CA SER A 4 7.15 -6.93 4.86
C SER A 4 7.40 -6.19 3.55
N ILE A 5 7.91 -4.96 3.62
CA ILE A 5 8.35 -4.21 2.43
C ILE A 5 9.51 -4.96 1.77
N CYS A 6 10.54 -5.30 2.54
CA CYS A 6 11.70 -6.02 2.04
C CYS A 6 11.33 -7.37 1.42
N ARG A 7 10.35 -8.09 1.97
CA ARG A 7 9.79 -9.31 1.37
C ARG A 7 9.09 -9.05 0.03
N THR A 8 8.22 -8.05 -0.05
CA THR A 8 7.55 -7.69 -1.31
C THR A 8 8.56 -7.29 -2.39
N LEU A 9 9.57 -6.49 -2.04
CA LEU A 9 10.61 -6.08 -2.98
C LEU A 9 11.51 -7.27 -3.39
N ARG A 10 11.81 -8.18 -2.47
CA ARG A 10 12.56 -9.42 -2.76
C ARG A 10 11.80 -10.32 -3.73
N ASP A 11 10.49 -10.51 -3.52
CA ASP A 11 9.66 -11.40 -4.33
C ASP A 11 9.40 -10.79 -5.72
N GLY A 12 9.38 -9.45 -5.81
CA GLY A 12 9.38 -8.71 -7.07
C GLY A 12 8.05 -8.79 -7.83
N ALA A 13 8.12 -8.57 -9.15
CA ALA A 13 6.97 -8.57 -10.04
C ALA A 13 6.51 -10.01 -10.33
N LEU A 14 5.21 -10.24 -10.52
CA LEU A 14 4.76 -11.47 -11.16
C LEU A 14 4.75 -11.33 -12.68
N GLU A 15 4.68 -12.45 -13.38
CA GLU A 15 4.58 -12.45 -14.85
C GLU A 15 3.28 -11.76 -15.29
N GLY A 16 3.38 -10.79 -16.18
CA GLY A 16 2.24 -9.98 -16.65
C GLY A 16 1.78 -8.86 -15.69
N GLU A 17 2.40 -8.70 -14.52
CA GLU A 17 2.09 -7.61 -13.58
C GLU A 17 3.14 -6.48 -13.66
N LEU A 18 2.71 -5.25 -13.32
CA LEU A 18 3.64 -4.13 -13.14
C LEU A 18 4.57 -4.38 -11.96
N ALA A 19 5.81 -3.92 -12.08
CA ALA A 19 6.78 -4.06 -11.00
C ALA A 19 6.33 -3.30 -9.73
N PRO A 20 6.42 -3.94 -8.54
CA PRO A 20 6.12 -3.29 -7.28
C PRO A 20 7.01 -2.06 -7.08
N THR A 21 6.39 -0.93 -6.78
CA THR A 21 7.08 0.34 -6.55
C THR A 21 6.88 0.82 -5.12
N LEU A 22 7.97 1.16 -4.44
CA LEU A 22 7.97 1.78 -3.12
C LEU A 22 8.39 3.25 -3.21
N THR A 23 7.54 4.15 -2.70
CA THR A 23 7.95 5.53 -2.42
C THR A 23 8.19 5.69 -0.93
N ILE A 24 9.40 6.06 -0.56
CA ILE A 24 9.75 6.46 0.80
C ILE A 24 9.53 7.96 0.87
N LYS A 25 8.67 8.40 1.77
CA LYS A 25 8.30 9.79 1.97
C LYS A 25 8.91 10.28 3.26
N ASP A 26 9.60 11.41 3.20
CA ASP A 26 10.07 12.13 4.38
C ASP A 26 9.75 13.63 4.27
N SER A 27 10.14 14.36 5.30
CA SER A 27 9.95 15.81 5.43
C SER A 27 11.11 16.40 6.22
N LEU A 28 11.28 17.72 6.16
CA LEU A 28 12.25 18.44 6.98
C LEU A 28 12.08 18.17 8.49
N ALA A 29 10.84 17.95 8.94
CA ALA A 29 10.55 17.62 10.34
C ALA A 29 11.08 16.23 10.76
N SER A 30 11.35 15.35 9.79
CA SER A 30 11.79 13.96 10.03
C SER A 30 12.72 13.49 8.91
N PRO A 31 13.97 13.99 8.85
CA PRO A 31 14.90 13.78 7.73
C PRO A 31 15.58 12.40 7.77
N PHE A 32 14.83 11.34 8.10
CA PHE A 32 15.34 9.96 8.20
C PHE A 32 15.01 9.10 6.98
N GLY A 33 14.42 9.69 5.93
CA GLY A 33 14.08 8.97 4.71
C GLY A 33 15.28 8.27 4.07
N PHE A 34 16.45 8.91 4.08
CA PHE A 34 17.69 8.29 3.60
C PHE A 34 18.14 7.10 4.46
N HIS A 35 17.89 7.11 5.78
CA HIS A 35 18.25 5.99 6.66
C HIS A 35 17.36 4.79 6.38
N VAL A 36 16.07 5.02 6.16
CA VAL A 36 15.13 3.97 5.70
C VAL A 36 15.54 3.46 4.32
N PHE A 37 15.87 4.34 3.37
CA PHE A 37 16.35 3.98 2.04
C PHE A 37 17.61 3.09 2.14
N SER A 38 18.58 3.51 2.95
CA SER A 38 19.82 2.76 3.18
C SER A 38 19.56 1.39 3.77
N HIS A 39 18.66 1.29 4.75
CA HIS A 39 18.27 0.01 5.34
C HIS A 39 17.66 -0.93 4.29
N ILE A 40 16.73 -0.44 3.48
CA ILE A 40 16.09 -1.24 2.43
C ILE A 40 17.10 -1.67 1.36
N LEU A 41 17.99 -0.76 0.95
CA LEU A 41 19.05 -1.05 -0.02
C LEU A 41 20.00 -2.15 0.51
N LEU A 42 20.41 -2.07 1.76
CA LEU A 42 21.29 -3.07 2.39
C LEU A 42 20.61 -4.44 2.51
N GLN A 43 19.34 -4.45 2.94
CA GLN A 43 18.54 -5.69 3.00
C GLN A 43 18.38 -6.32 1.63
N LEU A 44 18.03 -5.53 0.60
CA LEU A 44 17.92 -6.03 -0.77
C LEU A 44 19.26 -6.55 -1.32
N SER A 45 20.34 -5.81 -1.07
CA SER A 45 21.70 -6.25 -1.44
C SER A 45 22.02 -7.60 -0.83
N SER A 46 21.72 -7.80 0.46
CA SER A 46 21.91 -9.09 1.14
C SER A 46 21.09 -10.22 0.50
N HIS A 47 19.85 -9.94 0.09
CA HIS A 47 18.98 -10.92 -0.58
C HIS A 47 19.46 -11.26 -2.00
N VAL A 48 19.98 -10.29 -2.74
CA VAL A 48 20.56 -10.49 -4.08
C VAL A 48 21.83 -11.33 -3.99
N ILE A 49 22.74 -10.99 -3.07
CA ILE A 49 23.98 -11.75 -2.83
C ILE A 49 23.67 -13.18 -2.41
N ALA A 50 22.66 -13.37 -1.55
CA ALA A 50 22.19 -14.69 -1.11
C ALA A 50 21.36 -15.44 -2.17
N LYS A 51 21.11 -14.85 -3.34
CA LYS A 51 20.25 -15.39 -4.42
C LYS A 51 18.84 -15.78 -3.94
N LYS A 52 18.32 -15.07 -2.95
CA LYS A 52 16.95 -15.23 -2.43
C LYS A 52 15.97 -14.25 -3.07
N SER A 53 16.48 -13.22 -3.73
CA SER A 53 15.69 -12.22 -4.46
C SER A 53 15.39 -12.68 -5.88
N GLN A 54 14.26 -12.24 -6.43
CA GLN A 54 13.98 -12.36 -7.86
C GLN A 54 14.96 -11.50 -8.68
N SER A 55 15.42 -10.37 -8.12
CA SER A 55 16.48 -9.57 -8.72
C SER A 55 17.85 -10.24 -8.59
N GLN A 56 18.60 -10.26 -9.69
CA GLN A 56 19.99 -10.69 -9.72
C GLN A 56 20.97 -9.51 -9.68
N GLY A 57 20.47 -8.28 -9.92
CA GLY A 57 21.26 -7.08 -9.77
C GLY A 57 20.47 -5.86 -9.34
N ILE A 58 21.19 -4.79 -8.99
CA ILE A 58 20.65 -3.51 -8.52
C ILE A 58 21.30 -2.38 -9.32
N VAL A 59 20.49 -1.52 -9.93
CA VAL A 59 20.93 -0.26 -10.54
C VAL A 59 20.56 0.87 -9.58
N ILE A 60 21.55 1.58 -9.05
CA ILE A 60 21.34 2.75 -8.19
C ILE A 60 21.47 4.01 -9.05
N VAL A 61 20.41 4.81 -9.10
CA VAL A 61 20.43 6.14 -9.73
C VAL A 61 20.75 7.17 -8.66
N ALA A 62 22.01 7.60 -8.60
CA ALA A 62 22.53 8.52 -7.60
C ALA A 62 22.29 9.98 -8.03
N LEU A 63 21.42 10.69 -7.31
CA LEU A 63 20.92 12.01 -7.68
C LEU A 63 21.19 13.07 -6.61
N SER A 64 20.97 12.75 -5.33
CA SER A 64 21.24 13.66 -4.21
C SER A 64 22.59 13.44 -3.56
N ARG A 65 23.22 12.27 -3.77
CA ARG A 65 24.52 11.91 -3.18
C ARG A 65 25.50 11.41 -4.22
N SER A 66 26.79 11.54 -3.90
CA SER A 66 27.86 11.03 -4.76
C SER A 66 27.86 9.49 -4.79
N PRO A 67 28.30 8.88 -5.92
CA PRO A 67 28.49 7.42 -6.01
C PRO A 67 29.40 6.86 -4.91
N SER A 68 30.40 7.63 -4.48
CA SER A 68 31.30 7.26 -3.38
C SER A 68 30.58 7.08 -2.04
N SER A 69 29.49 7.81 -1.80
CA SER A 69 28.67 7.66 -0.59
C SER A 69 28.01 6.29 -0.54
N TYR A 70 27.52 5.79 -1.68
CA TYR A 70 26.90 4.47 -1.77
C TYR A 70 27.94 3.35 -1.69
N ALA A 71 29.10 3.54 -2.33
CA ALA A 71 30.21 2.60 -2.20
C ALA A 71 30.67 2.47 -0.73
N ALA A 72 30.80 3.59 -0.01
CA ALA A 72 31.14 3.59 1.41
C ALA A 72 30.07 2.90 2.25
N LEU A 73 28.78 3.19 2.01
CA LEU A 73 27.65 2.58 2.72
C LEU A 73 27.68 1.05 2.61
N LEU A 74 27.91 0.51 1.42
CA LEU A 74 27.97 -0.93 1.18
C LEU A 74 29.20 -1.56 1.83
N ASN A 75 30.38 -0.94 1.67
CA ASN A 75 31.63 -1.41 2.26
C ASN A 75 31.56 -1.48 3.80
N MET A 76 30.98 -0.46 4.45
CA MET A 76 30.82 -0.43 5.91
C MET A 76 29.96 -1.57 6.46
N ASN A 77 29.08 -2.13 5.62
CA ASN A 77 28.20 -3.24 5.98
C ASN A 77 28.70 -4.59 5.46
N GLY A 78 30.01 -4.69 5.15
CA GLY A 78 30.66 -5.94 4.77
C GLY A 78 30.40 -6.38 3.33
N VAL A 79 29.84 -5.51 2.49
CA VAL A 79 29.65 -5.77 1.07
C VAL A 79 30.84 -5.19 0.30
N ASP A 80 31.77 -6.05 -0.13
CA ASP A 80 32.91 -5.62 -0.93
C ASP A 80 32.45 -5.18 -2.33
N VAL A 81 32.41 -3.87 -2.56
CA VAL A 81 31.94 -3.32 -3.84
C VAL A 81 32.97 -3.52 -4.96
N ALA A 82 34.26 -3.72 -4.66
CA ALA A 82 35.29 -3.90 -5.69
C ALA A 82 35.16 -5.24 -6.43
N SER A 83 34.63 -6.28 -5.78
CA SER A 83 34.28 -7.57 -6.40
C SER A 83 32.82 -7.64 -6.90
N SER A 84 32.03 -6.58 -6.67
CA SER A 84 30.57 -6.55 -6.87
C SER A 84 30.08 -6.15 -8.27
N ASN A 85 30.98 -5.84 -9.21
CA ASN A 85 30.66 -5.40 -10.57
C ASN A 85 29.77 -6.38 -11.39
N LYS A 86 29.41 -7.53 -10.81
CA LYS A 86 28.49 -8.52 -11.37
C LYS A 86 27.02 -8.30 -10.99
N TRP A 87 26.72 -7.60 -9.89
CA TRP A 87 25.35 -7.49 -9.39
C TRP A 87 24.93 -6.06 -9.02
N ILE A 88 25.84 -5.09 -8.95
CA ILE A 88 25.48 -3.70 -8.66
C ILE A 88 26.14 -2.74 -9.64
N HIS A 89 25.37 -1.75 -10.08
CA HIS A 89 25.84 -0.65 -10.91
C HIS A 89 25.33 0.68 -10.37
N ILE A 90 26.21 1.69 -10.30
CA ILE A 90 25.84 3.03 -9.81
C ILE A 90 25.87 4.01 -10.98
N LEU A 91 24.71 4.58 -11.28
CA LEU A 91 24.55 5.65 -12.27
C LEU A 91 24.72 7.00 -11.57
N ASP A 92 25.82 7.70 -11.86
CA ASP A 92 26.13 9.03 -11.35
C ASP A 92 25.36 10.11 -12.11
N CYS A 93 24.25 10.54 -11.53
CA CYS A 93 23.49 11.72 -11.94
C CYS A 93 23.74 12.92 -11.00
N TYR A 94 24.65 12.81 -10.03
CA TYR A 94 24.91 13.82 -8.99
C TYR A 94 26.06 14.76 -9.37
N THR A 95 27.15 14.24 -9.92
CA THR A 95 28.39 15.03 -10.12
C THR A 95 28.27 16.12 -11.18
N ASP A 96 27.43 15.91 -12.19
CA ASP A 96 27.14 16.89 -13.26
C ASP A 96 25.77 16.61 -13.93
N PRO A 97 24.63 16.80 -13.23
CA PRO A 97 23.28 16.44 -13.72
C PRO A 97 22.89 17.14 -15.04
N LEU A 98 23.48 18.30 -15.31
CA LEU A 98 23.18 19.15 -16.47
C LEU A 98 24.27 19.13 -17.56
N GLY A 99 25.37 18.41 -17.33
CA GLY A 99 26.45 18.25 -18.29
C GLY A 99 27.20 19.54 -18.58
N TRP A 100 27.27 20.45 -17.61
CA TRP A 100 27.91 21.74 -17.80
C TRP A 100 29.43 21.60 -17.93
N LYS A 101 30.04 20.61 -17.26
CA LYS A 101 31.50 20.38 -17.32
C LYS A 101 31.95 19.93 -18.70
N ASP A 102 31.10 19.18 -19.41
CA ASP A 102 31.42 18.75 -20.79
C ASP A 102 31.19 19.88 -21.81
N LYS A 103 30.22 20.76 -21.56
CA LYS A 103 29.96 21.92 -22.43
C LYS A 103 31.11 22.93 -22.37
N THR A 104 31.74 23.11 -21.21
CA THR A 104 32.93 23.95 -21.05
C THR A 104 34.21 23.27 -21.52
N ARG A 105 34.30 21.94 -21.41
CA ARG A 105 35.44 21.15 -21.93
C ARG A 105 35.47 21.07 -23.47
N LYS A 106 34.32 21.16 -24.13
CA LYS A 106 34.28 21.34 -25.60
C LYS A 106 34.84 22.70 -26.05
N SER A 107 35.03 23.67 -25.16
CA SER A 107 35.69 24.95 -25.47
C SER A 107 37.16 25.03 -25.02
N VAL A 108 37.64 24.09 -24.20
CA VAL A 108 39.04 24.02 -23.76
C VAL A 108 39.48 22.57 -23.73
N ASN A 109 40.40 22.21 -24.64
CA ASN A 109 41.06 20.89 -24.70
C ASN A 109 41.87 20.64 -23.43
N ALA A 110 41.22 20.13 -22.38
CA ALA A 110 41.88 19.64 -21.19
C ALA A 110 41.47 18.18 -20.98
N THR A 111 42.34 17.25 -21.31
CA THR A 111 42.43 15.93 -20.66
C THR A 111 42.55 16.20 -19.15
N ASP A 112 41.71 15.61 -18.30
CA ASP A 112 42.21 14.53 -17.45
C ASP A 112 41.14 13.65 -16.77
N CYS A 113 41.67 12.48 -16.41
CA CYS A 113 41.34 11.47 -15.40
C CYS A 113 40.14 11.70 -14.47
N SER A 114 39.16 10.80 -14.53
CA SER A 114 38.28 10.53 -13.39
C SER A 114 39.03 9.68 -12.35
N PRO A 115 38.81 9.90 -11.05
CA PRO A 115 39.32 9.00 -10.03
C PRO A 115 38.67 7.64 -10.21
N GLN A 116 39.52 6.63 -10.34
CA GLN A 116 39.18 5.23 -10.56
C GLN A 116 38.46 4.69 -9.31
N ILE A 117 37.15 4.91 -9.24
CA ILE A 117 36.29 4.19 -8.30
C ILE A 117 36.15 2.78 -8.87
N SER A 118 36.54 1.77 -8.10
CA SER A 118 36.53 0.34 -8.44
C SER A 118 35.14 -0.27 -8.63
N VAL A 119 34.09 0.56 -8.57
CA VAL A 119 32.68 0.22 -8.78
C VAL A 119 32.30 0.54 -10.21
N ALA A 120 31.54 -0.33 -10.87
CA ALA A 120 30.92 -0.07 -12.17
C ALA A 120 30.04 1.19 -12.07
N THR A 121 30.65 2.33 -12.37
CA THR A 121 30.08 3.67 -12.24
C THR A 121 30.03 4.29 -13.62
N SER A 122 28.84 4.61 -14.09
CA SER A 122 28.65 5.38 -15.32
C SER A 122 28.14 6.77 -14.96
N SER A 123 28.57 7.79 -15.68
CA SER A 123 28.05 9.16 -15.47
C SER A 123 26.94 9.47 -16.47
N PHE A 124 25.85 10.05 -15.98
CA PHE A 124 24.75 10.53 -16.82
C PHE A 124 24.49 12.01 -16.55
N LYS A 125 24.62 12.79 -17.62
CA LYS A 125 24.80 14.24 -17.54
C LYS A 125 23.61 15.04 -18.07
N THR A 126 22.49 14.38 -18.37
CA THR A 126 21.32 15.06 -18.95
C THR A 126 20.06 14.56 -18.27
N VAL A 127 19.94 14.83 -16.96
CA VAL A 127 18.81 14.38 -16.12
C VAL A 127 17.46 14.89 -16.64
N LYS A 128 17.45 16.05 -17.32
CA LYS A 128 16.24 16.58 -17.99
C LYS A 128 15.72 15.67 -19.11
N ALA A 129 16.58 14.92 -19.79
CA ALA A 129 16.19 14.01 -20.87
C ALA A 129 15.82 12.65 -20.29
N VAL A 130 14.62 12.59 -19.71
CA VAL A 130 14.13 11.43 -18.96
C VAL A 130 14.03 10.16 -19.82
N ASP A 131 13.70 10.27 -21.10
CA ASP A 131 13.66 9.11 -22.02
C ASP A 131 15.05 8.48 -22.20
N LYS A 132 16.10 9.31 -22.22
CA LYS A 132 17.48 8.83 -22.29
C LYS A 132 17.90 8.19 -20.97
N LEU A 133 17.43 8.75 -19.85
CA LEU A 133 17.67 8.17 -18.52
C LEU A 133 17.06 6.76 -18.44
N PHE A 134 15.84 6.57 -18.94
CA PHE A 134 15.22 5.25 -19.05
C PHE A 134 16.08 4.26 -19.85
N SER A 135 16.51 4.65 -21.06
CA SER A 135 17.36 3.79 -21.90
C SER A 135 18.68 3.42 -21.22
N VAL A 136 19.31 4.37 -20.52
CA VAL A 136 20.57 4.11 -19.80
C VAL A 136 20.33 3.17 -18.60
N ILE A 137 19.28 3.36 -17.81
CA ILE A 137 18.96 2.47 -16.68
C ILE A 137 18.74 1.04 -17.16
N THR A 138 17.99 0.87 -18.25
CA THR A 138 17.66 -0.46 -18.80
C THR A 138 18.86 -1.13 -19.46
N GLU A 139 19.73 -0.36 -20.12
CA GLU A 139 21.00 -0.87 -20.66
C GLU A 139 21.94 -1.36 -19.56
N LEU A 140 22.09 -0.58 -18.48
CA LEU A 140 22.92 -0.97 -17.33
C LEU A 140 22.34 -2.20 -16.62
N GLY A 141 21.02 -2.24 -16.42
CA GLY A 141 20.34 -3.40 -15.83
C GLY A 141 20.50 -4.67 -16.67
N ARG A 142 20.35 -4.56 -17.99
CA ARG A 142 20.63 -5.66 -18.93
C ARG A 142 22.09 -6.09 -18.91
N GLY A 143 23.04 -5.14 -18.76
CA GLY A 143 24.46 -5.45 -18.58
C GLY A 143 24.76 -6.27 -17.33
N LEU A 144 24.02 -6.05 -16.23
CA LEU A 144 24.16 -6.82 -14.99
C LEU A 144 23.57 -8.22 -15.07
N VAL A 145 22.43 -8.37 -15.75
CA VAL A 145 21.59 -9.56 -15.67
C VAL A 145 21.70 -10.46 -16.92
N GLY A 146 22.22 -9.92 -18.02
CA GLY A 146 22.31 -10.57 -19.32
C GLY A 146 20.97 -10.61 -20.06
N GLU A 147 20.96 -11.31 -21.21
CA GLU A 147 19.77 -11.49 -22.05
C GLU A 147 18.80 -12.57 -21.54
N ASN A 148 19.10 -13.18 -20.38
CA ASN A 148 18.25 -14.21 -19.78
C ASN A 148 16.98 -13.60 -19.16
N LYS A 149 15.98 -14.44 -18.84
CA LYS A 149 14.74 -14.09 -18.10
C LYS A 149 14.97 -13.54 -16.68
N ALA A 150 16.21 -13.24 -16.32
CA ALA A 150 16.55 -12.72 -15.02
C ALA A 150 16.17 -11.24 -14.94
N ARG A 151 15.94 -10.77 -13.71
CA ARG A 151 15.45 -9.40 -13.44
C ARG A 151 16.44 -8.60 -12.61
N PHE A 152 16.33 -7.28 -12.65
CA PHE A 152 17.08 -6.37 -11.77
C PHE A 152 16.15 -5.46 -10.97
N CYS A 153 16.71 -4.78 -9.97
CA CYS A 153 16.05 -3.80 -9.13
C CYS A 153 16.55 -2.40 -9.51
N VAL A 154 15.67 -1.40 -9.46
CA VAL A 154 16.04 0.01 -9.66
C VAL A 154 15.84 0.78 -8.36
N ALA A 155 16.93 1.34 -7.84
CA ALA A 155 16.92 2.18 -6.65
C ALA A 155 17.16 3.64 -7.06
N ILE A 156 16.15 4.48 -6.95
CA ILE A 156 16.26 5.91 -7.24
C ILE A 156 16.50 6.64 -5.93
N ASP A 157 17.71 7.17 -5.76
CA ASP A 157 18.14 7.96 -4.62
C ASP A 157 17.08 8.98 -4.18
N SER A 158 16.67 9.86 -5.11
CA SER A 158 15.76 10.97 -4.82
C SER A 158 14.92 11.29 -6.04
N LEU A 159 13.62 10.99 -5.95
CA LEU A 159 12.60 11.41 -6.91
C LEU A 159 12.43 12.94 -6.89
N SER A 160 12.71 13.59 -5.76
CA SER A 160 12.64 15.04 -5.65
C SER A 160 13.64 15.76 -6.55
N GLU A 161 14.83 15.18 -6.73
CA GLU A 161 15.83 15.73 -7.65
C GLU A 161 15.37 15.60 -9.11
N LEU A 162 14.72 14.49 -9.48
CA LEU A 162 14.16 14.33 -10.82
C LEU A 162 13.08 15.37 -11.11
N LEU A 163 12.17 15.61 -10.15
CA LEU A 163 11.13 16.62 -10.25
C LEU A 163 11.69 18.06 -10.33
N ARG A 164 12.92 18.29 -9.84
CA ARG A 164 13.60 19.59 -9.99
C ARG A 164 14.04 19.85 -11.43
N HIS A 165 14.48 18.81 -12.15
CA HIS A 165 15.07 18.96 -13.49
C HIS A 165 14.11 18.60 -14.63
N ALA A 166 13.04 17.87 -14.34
CA ALA A 166 12.06 17.39 -15.32
C ALA A 166 10.62 17.63 -14.84
N SER A 167 9.67 17.62 -15.78
CA SER A 167 8.26 17.81 -15.46
C SER A 167 7.67 16.60 -14.72
N LEU A 168 6.63 16.82 -13.92
CA LEU A 168 5.89 15.74 -13.25
C LEU A 168 5.42 14.67 -14.24
N GLN A 169 4.94 15.07 -15.42
CA GLN A 169 4.49 14.15 -16.47
C GLN A 169 5.63 13.26 -16.98
N SER A 170 6.82 13.83 -17.17
CA SER A 170 8.00 13.07 -17.61
C SER A 170 8.47 12.09 -16.54
N VAL A 171 8.48 12.49 -15.27
CA VAL A 171 8.86 11.62 -14.15
C VAL A 171 7.83 10.51 -13.93
N ALA A 172 6.53 10.82 -14.04
CA ALA A 172 5.47 9.83 -14.03
C ALA A 172 5.60 8.85 -15.20
N GLY A 173 5.87 9.36 -16.41
CA GLY A 173 6.17 8.54 -17.60
C GLY A 173 7.32 7.56 -17.33
N LEU A 174 8.46 8.05 -16.84
CA LEU A 174 9.60 7.21 -16.46
C LEU A 174 9.22 6.10 -15.50
N LEU A 175 8.51 6.43 -14.42
CA LEU A 175 8.11 5.43 -13.44
C LEU A 175 7.14 4.43 -14.04
N SER A 176 6.24 4.87 -14.92
CA SER A 176 5.35 3.96 -15.66
C SER A 176 6.15 3.00 -16.53
N ASP A 177 7.08 3.53 -17.33
CA ASP A 177 7.89 2.75 -18.27
C ASP A 177 8.79 1.75 -17.55
N LEU A 178 9.42 2.16 -16.44
CA LEU A 178 10.20 1.27 -15.58
C LEU A 178 9.32 0.17 -14.96
N ARG A 179 8.09 0.50 -14.56
CA ARG A 179 7.16 -0.47 -13.95
C ARG A 179 6.64 -1.49 -14.95
N SER A 180 6.44 -1.10 -16.20
CA SER A 180 5.97 -1.98 -17.26
C SER A 180 7.08 -2.84 -17.89
N HIS A 181 8.34 -2.63 -17.51
CA HIS A 181 9.45 -3.33 -18.14
C HIS A 181 9.64 -4.75 -17.58
N ASP A 182 9.64 -5.75 -18.46
CA ASP A 182 9.70 -7.18 -18.11
C ASP A 182 10.91 -7.62 -17.27
N GLN A 183 12.05 -6.93 -17.41
CA GLN A 183 13.30 -7.23 -16.71
C GLN A 183 13.41 -6.51 -15.36
N ILE A 184 12.48 -5.60 -15.03
CA ILE A 184 12.50 -4.88 -13.75
C ILE A 184 11.65 -5.65 -12.74
N SER A 185 12.28 -6.10 -11.66
CA SER A 185 11.60 -6.82 -10.58
C SER A 185 10.91 -5.89 -9.60
N ASN A 186 11.52 -4.76 -9.25
CA ASN A 186 11.00 -3.81 -8.28
C ASN A 186 11.72 -2.46 -8.40
N ILE A 187 11.06 -1.42 -7.92
CA ILE A 187 11.55 -0.05 -7.92
C ILE A 187 11.34 0.54 -6.54
N PHE A 188 12.31 1.28 -6.02
CA PHE A 188 12.09 2.09 -4.84
C PHE A 188 12.84 3.41 -4.89
N GLY A 189 12.30 4.44 -4.27
CA GLY A 189 12.99 5.72 -4.17
C GLY A 189 12.46 6.67 -3.11
N LEU A 190 13.27 7.68 -2.79
CA LEU A 190 12.95 8.68 -1.78
C LEU A 190 12.25 9.90 -2.39
N LEU A 191 11.28 10.45 -1.68
CA LEU A 191 10.54 11.65 -2.02
C LEU A 191 10.43 12.55 -0.79
N HIS A 192 11.05 13.72 -0.87
CA HIS A 192 10.88 14.81 0.10
C HIS A 192 9.55 15.49 -0.18
N SER A 193 8.56 15.26 0.68
CA SER A 193 7.18 15.70 0.44
C SER A 193 6.92 17.19 0.63
N ASP A 194 7.78 17.84 1.40
CA ASP A 194 7.77 19.27 1.68
C ASP A 194 8.34 20.13 0.53
N LEU A 195 9.07 19.53 -0.41
CA LEU A 195 9.65 20.24 -1.55
C LEU A 195 8.70 20.39 -2.74
N HIS A 196 7.57 19.68 -2.75
CA HIS A 196 6.68 19.60 -3.91
C HIS A 196 5.24 19.96 -3.56
N GLU A 197 4.49 20.39 -4.57
CA GLU A 197 3.05 20.55 -4.45
C GLU A 197 2.37 19.22 -4.08
N GLU A 198 1.31 19.30 -3.26
CA GLU A 198 0.55 18.12 -2.81
C GLU A 198 0.06 17.26 -3.98
N ARG A 199 -0.30 17.89 -5.10
CA ARG A 199 -0.69 17.20 -6.34
C ARG A 199 0.42 16.31 -6.88
N ALA A 200 1.66 16.80 -6.91
CA ALA A 200 2.80 16.03 -7.41
C ALA A 200 3.10 14.84 -6.51
N VAL A 201 3.05 15.05 -5.18
CA VAL A 201 3.21 13.97 -4.19
C VAL A 201 2.09 12.93 -4.34
N ALA A 202 0.84 13.35 -4.46
CA ALA A 202 -0.32 12.47 -4.61
C ALA A 202 -0.24 11.61 -5.87
N VAL A 203 0.24 12.15 -6.99
CA VAL A 203 0.44 11.39 -8.23
C VAL A 203 1.47 10.28 -8.03
N LEU A 204 2.61 10.58 -7.42
CA LEU A 204 3.64 9.57 -7.15
C LEU A 204 3.16 8.51 -6.15
N GLU A 205 2.43 8.91 -5.10
CA GLU A 205 1.80 7.98 -4.17
C GLU A 205 0.73 7.10 -4.84
N TYR A 206 -0.02 7.65 -5.80
CA TYR A 206 -1.00 6.91 -6.58
C TYR A 206 -0.35 5.84 -7.46
N MET A 207 0.79 6.16 -8.09
CA MET A 207 1.54 5.20 -8.90
C MET A 207 2.18 4.10 -8.06
N SER A 208 2.63 4.41 -6.85
CA SER A 208 3.33 3.44 -6.01
C SER A 208 2.43 2.36 -5.44
N SER A 209 2.93 1.12 -5.44
CA SER A 209 2.28 -0.03 -4.80
C SER A 209 2.39 0.05 -3.28
N MET A 210 3.48 0.63 -2.79
CA MET A 210 3.75 0.86 -1.38
C MET A 210 4.22 2.30 -1.16
N VAL A 211 3.72 2.93 -0.10
CA VAL A 211 4.17 4.24 0.35
C VAL A 211 4.58 4.12 1.81
N ALA A 212 5.80 4.50 2.12
CA ALA A 212 6.35 4.47 3.47
C ALA A 212 6.63 5.90 3.93
N SER A 213 5.83 6.46 4.84
CA SER A 213 6.08 7.78 5.42
C SER A 213 6.88 7.69 6.71
N VAL A 214 7.88 8.54 6.80
CA VAL A 214 8.66 8.81 7.99
C VAL A 214 8.06 10.07 8.60
N ASP A 215 7.48 9.92 9.79
CA ASP A 215 6.82 11.00 10.50
C ASP A 215 7.56 11.29 11.82
N PRO A 216 7.64 12.56 12.26
CA PRO A 216 8.29 12.91 13.52
C PRO A 216 7.57 12.29 14.72
N TYR A 217 8.31 12.02 15.77
CA TYR A 217 7.73 11.54 17.03
C TYR A 217 7.12 12.73 17.80
N HIS A 218 5.82 12.94 17.69
CA HIS A 218 5.12 13.88 18.55
C HIS A 218 4.81 13.23 19.89
N HIS A 219 5.45 13.71 20.96
CA HIS A 219 4.95 13.47 22.32
C HIS A 219 3.64 14.24 22.49
N SER A 220 2.50 13.58 22.30
CA SER A 220 1.23 14.12 22.78
C SER A 220 1.21 13.99 24.31
N ALA A 221 1.70 15.02 25.00
CA ALA A 221 1.40 15.19 26.41
C ALA A 221 -0.06 15.68 26.51
N ASP A 222 -1.00 14.74 26.64
CA ASP A 222 -2.37 15.11 26.98
C ASP A 222 -2.44 15.38 28.49
N GLY A 223 -2.89 16.58 28.87
CA GLY A 223 -3.32 16.90 30.23
C GLY A 223 -2.68 18.08 30.99
N GLN A 224 -1.62 18.73 30.53
CA GLN A 224 -1.11 19.95 31.20
C GLN A 224 -1.21 21.20 30.33
N LYS A 225 -2.36 21.85 30.49
CA LYS A 225 -2.59 23.25 30.12
C LYS A 225 -1.65 24.14 30.94
N GLY A 226 -0.52 24.53 30.37
CA GLY A 226 0.35 25.55 30.97
C GLY A 226 1.79 25.50 30.50
N CYS A 227 2.08 26.29 29.46
CA CYS A 227 3.23 27.19 29.30
C CYS A 227 3.73 27.15 27.85
N LEU A 228 3.33 28.16 27.08
CA LEU A 228 3.96 28.54 25.82
C LEU A 228 5.29 29.20 26.16
N SER A 229 6.40 28.46 26.07
CA SER A 229 7.75 28.98 25.76
C SER A 229 8.78 27.85 25.82
N ASP A 230 9.54 27.69 24.74
CA ASP A 230 10.92 27.17 24.73
C ASP A 230 11.18 25.68 24.98
N SER A 231 10.60 24.79 24.15
CA SER A 231 11.06 23.39 24.04
C SER A 231 11.23 22.89 22.59
N PHE A 232 11.59 23.79 21.67
CA PHE A 232 11.98 23.44 20.29
C PHE A 232 13.44 22.97 20.16
N SER A 233 14.25 23.01 21.22
CA SER A 233 15.71 22.93 21.11
C SER A 233 16.34 21.58 21.47
N GLN A 234 15.61 20.56 21.92
CA GLN A 234 16.21 19.28 22.33
C GLN A 234 15.30 18.05 22.24
N GLN A 235 14.36 18.01 21.29
CA GLN A 235 13.77 16.72 20.93
C GLN A 235 14.83 15.93 20.19
N ASN A 236 15.32 14.85 20.80
CA ASN A 236 16.30 13.97 20.17
C ASN A 236 15.70 13.44 18.86
N PHE A 237 16.21 13.96 17.73
CA PHE A 237 15.97 13.48 16.37
C PHE A 237 16.58 12.08 16.17
N THR A 238 16.22 11.14 17.02
CA THR A 238 16.71 9.76 17.00
C THR A 238 15.56 8.77 16.98
N LYS A 239 14.30 9.23 17.04
CA LYS A 239 13.10 8.38 17.00
C LYS A 239 11.99 9.03 16.16
N GLY A 240 11.14 8.19 15.57
CA GLY A 240 9.99 8.63 14.79
C GLY A 240 9.01 7.49 14.54
N LYS A 241 7.93 7.80 13.81
CA LYS A 241 6.95 6.82 13.36
C LYS A 241 7.19 6.49 11.89
N PHE A 242 7.17 5.20 11.59
CA PHE A 242 7.30 4.64 10.26
C PHE A 242 5.95 4.06 9.85
N ASN A 243 5.22 4.77 9.00
CA ASN A 243 3.91 4.37 8.52
C ASN A 243 4.04 3.78 7.12
N VAL A 244 3.52 2.58 6.93
CA VAL A 244 3.57 1.86 5.65
C VAL A 244 2.15 1.64 5.16
N ARG A 245 1.86 2.15 3.96
CA ARG A 245 0.64 1.92 3.20
C ARG A 245 0.97 0.98 2.05
N SER A 246 0.29 -0.16 1.95
CA SER A 246 0.49 -1.13 0.87
C SER A 246 -0.83 -1.43 0.17
N LYS A 247 -0.85 -1.26 -1.16
CA LYS A 247 -1.99 -1.60 -2.02
C LYS A 247 -1.94 -3.09 -2.33
N ARG A 248 -3.04 -3.79 -2.09
CA ARG A 248 -3.22 -5.19 -2.50
C ARG A 248 -3.83 -5.26 -3.90
N ARG A 249 -3.74 -6.42 -4.54
CA ARG A 249 -4.32 -6.69 -5.87
C ARG A 249 -5.84 -6.51 -5.91
N ASN A 250 -6.52 -6.73 -4.81
CA ASN A 250 -7.97 -6.54 -4.68
C ASN A 250 -8.37 -5.08 -4.39
N GLY A 251 -7.48 -4.12 -4.61
CA GLY A 251 -7.72 -2.70 -4.32
C GLY A 251 -7.67 -2.33 -2.83
N ARG A 252 -7.70 -3.29 -1.90
CA ARG A 252 -7.65 -2.99 -0.46
C ARG A 252 -6.27 -2.45 -0.08
N VAL A 253 -6.29 -1.40 0.73
CA VAL A 253 -5.09 -0.76 1.25
C VAL A 253 -4.85 -1.23 2.69
N ARG A 254 -3.69 -1.83 2.95
CA ARG A 254 -3.26 -2.19 4.31
C ARG A 254 -2.33 -1.11 4.83
N VAL A 255 -2.71 -0.48 5.93
CA VAL A 255 -1.88 0.49 6.66
C VAL A 255 -1.31 -0.17 7.90
N THR A 256 -0.04 0.05 8.17
CA THR A 256 0.68 -0.54 9.28
C THR A 256 1.70 0.48 9.81
N CYS A 257 1.85 0.61 11.14
CA CYS A 257 2.71 1.60 11.80
C CYS A 257 3.77 0.91 12.68
N GLU A 258 5.03 1.32 12.57
CA GLU A 258 6.14 0.96 13.47
C GLU A 258 6.77 2.22 14.06
N GLU A 259 7.43 2.09 15.21
CA GLU A 259 8.35 3.10 15.69
C GLU A 259 9.75 2.76 15.19
N PHE A 260 10.50 3.78 14.79
CA PHE A 260 11.90 3.59 14.44
C PHE A 260 12.81 4.39 15.39
N LYS A 261 14.01 3.87 15.58
CA LYS A 261 15.10 4.54 16.29
C LYS A 261 16.35 4.51 15.42
N VAL A 262 16.99 5.66 15.27
CA VAL A 262 18.27 5.82 14.61
C VAL A 262 19.38 5.66 15.65
N GLU A 263 20.27 4.71 15.38
CA GLU A 263 21.48 4.44 16.17
C GLU A 263 22.73 4.63 15.30
N SER A 264 23.91 4.71 15.91
CA SER A 264 25.18 4.95 15.22
C SER A 264 25.54 3.88 14.18
N GLY A 265 24.90 2.71 14.22
CA GLY A 265 25.07 1.60 13.28
C GLY A 265 23.92 1.41 12.28
N GLY A 266 22.88 2.26 12.28
CA GLY A 266 21.74 2.15 11.37
C GLY A 266 20.39 2.45 12.02
N ILE A 267 19.31 2.11 11.33
CA ILE A 267 17.93 2.29 11.81
C ILE A 267 17.38 0.95 12.33
N GLY A 268 16.87 0.97 13.57
CA GLY A 268 16.15 -0.13 14.19
C GLY A 268 14.65 0.16 14.20
N PHE A 269 13.84 -0.88 13.95
CA PHE A 269 12.38 -0.79 14.00
C PHE A 269 11.85 -1.58 15.20
N ALA A 270 10.95 -0.97 15.96
CA ALA A 270 10.23 -1.60 17.05
C ALA A 270 8.72 -1.51 16.77
N SER A 271 7.96 -2.53 17.18
CA SER A 271 6.51 -2.41 17.19
C SER A 271 6.12 -1.31 18.18
N VAL A 272 5.15 -0.46 17.80
CA VAL A 272 4.59 0.58 18.67
C VAL A 272 4.20 -0.08 19.99
N SER A 273 4.91 0.23 21.09
CA SER A 273 4.51 -0.28 22.39
C SER A 273 3.18 0.38 22.73
N SER A 274 2.12 -0.41 22.92
CA SER A 274 0.84 0.08 23.41
C SER A 274 0.99 0.55 24.87
N VAL A 275 1.55 1.74 25.08
CA VAL A 275 1.50 2.44 26.36
C VAL A 275 0.20 3.24 26.49
N ASP A 276 -0.57 3.37 25.41
CA ASP A 276 -1.99 3.68 25.48
C ASP A 276 -2.78 2.60 24.75
N GLY A 277 -3.85 2.11 25.36
CA GLY A 277 -4.63 0.92 25.00
C GLY A 277 -5.39 0.98 23.69
N THR A 278 -4.80 1.50 22.62
CA THR A 278 -5.37 1.51 21.27
C THR A 278 -4.46 0.72 20.34
N ALA A 279 -4.63 -0.60 20.37
CA ALA A 279 -3.98 -1.50 19.43
C ALA A 279 -4.40 -1.14 17.99
N VAL A 280 -3.46 -0.64 17.18
CA VAL A 280 -3.64 -0.49 15.72
C VAL A 280 -3.43 -1.84 15.02
N ALA A 281 -4.06 -2.89 15.55
CA ALA A 281 -4.12 -4.21 14.96
C ALA A 281 -5.45 -4.35 14.24
N GLY A 282 -5.51 -3.84 13.01
CA GLY A 282 -6.66 -3.97 12.13
C GLY A 282 -7.78 -3.01 12.47
N LEU A 283 -8.03 -2.05 11.56
CA LEU A 283 -9.25 -1.26 11.50
C LEU A 283 -10.43 -2.14 11.04
N LEU A 284 -10.71 -3.21 11.77
CA LEU A 284 -12.07 -3.68 11.91
C LEU A 284 -12.43 -3.27 13.33
N PRO A 285 -13.45 -2.40 13.54
CA PRO A 285 -13.98 -2.23 14.87
C PRO A 285 -14.40 -3.62 15.31
N LYS A 286 -13.62 -4.21 16.22
CA LYS A 286 -13.95 -5.46 16.86
C LYS A 286 -15.05 -5.08 17.83
N VAL A 287 -16.26 -4.87 17.30
CA VAL A 287 -17.47 -4.67 18.09
C VAL A 287 -17.68 -6.00 18.81
N GLN A 288 -16.99 -6.14 19.93
CA GLN A 288 -17.31 -7.18 20.89
C GLN A 288 -18.61 -6.73 21.52
N PHE A 289 -19.72 -7.18 20.92
CA PHE A 289 -21.01 -7.13 21.58
C PHE A 289 -20.90 -7.99 22.84
N ASN A 290 -20.46 -7.38 23.94
CA ASN A 290 -20.59 -7.97 25.26
C ASN A 290 -22.06 -7.87 25.67
N LEU A 291 -22.91 -8.64 24.98
CA LEU A 291 -24.33 -8.84 25.30
C LEU A 291 -24.45 -9.79 26.50
N GLN A 292 -23.74 -9.50 27.58
CA GLN A 292 -24.02 -10.12 28.86
C GLN A 292 -25.12 -9.30 29.51
N LEU A 293 -26.36 -9.81 29.42
CA LEU A 293 -27.49 -9.22 30.10
C LEU A 293 -27.17 -9.18 31.59
N SER A 294 -27.32 -8.00 32.19
CA SER A 294 -27.29 -7.84 33.63
C SER A 294 -28.38 -8.71 34.28
N GLU A 295 -28.21 -9.05 35.56
CA GLU A 295 -29.18 -9.86 36.29
C GLU A 295 -30.59 -9.21 36.28
N LYS A 296 -30.63 -7.88 36.28
CA LYS A 296 -31.86 -7.09 36.13
C LYS A 296 -32.51 -7.27 34.75
N GLU A 297 -31.74 -7.15 33.67
CA GLU A 297 -32.26 -7.32 32.30
C GLU A 297 -32.72 -8.75 32.03
N ARG A 298 -32.12 -9.75 32.69
CA ARG A 298 -32.61 -11.15 32.62
C ARG A 298 -33.98 -11.30 33.25
N VAL A 299 -34.19 -10.70 34.42
CA VAL A 299 -35.49 -10.72 35.11
C VAL A 299 -36.53 -9.95 34.30
N ASP A 300 -36.17 -8.78 33.79
CA ASP A 300 -37.07 -7.96 32.97
C ASP A 300 -37.45 -8.70 31.69
N ARG A 301 -36.49 -9.34 30.99
CA ARG A 301 -36.78 -10.18 29.82
C ARG A 301 -37.72 -11.35 30.13
N SER A 302 -37.60 -12.00 31.30
CA SER A 302 -38.52 -13.06 31.68
C SER A 302 -39.93 -12.57 32.03
N ASN A 303 -40.07 -11.30 32.38
CA ASN A 303 -41.35 -10.66 32.69
C ASN A 303 -42.01 -10.01 31.47
N VAL A 304 -41.29 -9.90 30.35
CA VAL A 304 -41.85 -9.42 29.08
C VAL A 304 -42.79 -10.49 28.54
N VAL A 305 -44.08 -10.28 28.75
CA VAL A 305 -45.13 -11.04 28.10
C VAL A 305 -45.35 -10.43 26.72
N LEU A 306 -45.06 -11.20 25.68
CA LEU A 306 -45.27 -10.74 24.32
C LEU A 306 -46.79 -10.74 24.02
N PRO A 307 -47.30 -9.75 23.27
CA PRO A 307 -48.75 -9.59 23.02
C PRO A 307 -49.45 -10.84 22.46
N PHE A 308 -48.70 -11.74 21.82
CA PHE A 308 -49.18 -12.96 21.20
C PHE A 308 -49.14 -14.21 22.10
N GLU A 309 -48.50 -14.16 23.27
CA GLU A 309 -48.47 -15.31 24.18
C GLU A 309 -49.76 -15.48 25.00
N HIS A 310 -50.62 -14.47 25.08
CA HIS A 310 -51.83 -14.48 25.93
C HIS A 310 -53.11 -14.05 25.23
N GLN A 311 -53.38 -14.58 24.03
CA GLN A 311 -54.69 -14.40 23.39
C GLN A 311 -55.41 -15.73 23.05
N GLY A 312 -55.14 -16.82 23.76
CA GLY A 312 -55.86 -18.08 23.54
C GLY A 312 -55.85 -19.03 24.74
N ASN A 313 -56.96 -19.76 24.94
CA ASN A 313 -57.19 -20.75 26.01
C ASN A 313 -56.26 -21.99 25.95
N GLY A 314 -54.93 -21.81 26.00
CA GLY A 314 -53.96 -22.90 26.09
C GLY A 314 -53.98 -23.91 24.93
N LYS A 315 -54.63 -23.58 23.81
CA LYS A 315 -54.58 -24.37 22.58
C LYS A 315 -53.45 -23.84 21.69
N PRO A 316 -52.65 -24.72 21.05
CA PRO A 316 -51.63 -24.28 20.12
C PRO A 316 -52.28 -23.48 18.99
N ILE A 317 -51.80 -22.25 18.79
CA ILE A 317 -52.25 -21.37 17.72
C ILE A 317 -51.79 -21.99 16.40
N GLN A 318 -52.73 -22.42 15.55
CA GLN A 318 -52.42 -22.79 14.18
C GLN A 318 -52.21 -21.50 13.38
N ILE A 319 -50.94 -21.14 13.18
CA ILE A 319 -50.56 -20.06 12.28
C ILE A 319 -50.60 -20.62 10.87
N TYR A 320 -51.45 -20.06 10.02
CA TYR A 320 -51.52 -20.39 8.59
C TYR A 320 -50.24 -19.88 7.90
N ASP A 321 -49.30 -20.77 7.55
CA ASP A 321 -48.03 -20.42 6.90
C ASP A 321 -48.08 -20.50 5.36
N GLY A 322 -49.27 -20.72 4.78
CA GLY A 322 -49.47 -20.84 3.33
C GLY A 322 -49.00 -22.16 2.71
N ARG A 323 -48.45 -23.11 3.49
CA ARG A 323 -48.12 -24.46 3.01
C ARG A 323 -49.27 -25.41 3.31
N ARG A 324 -49.78 -26.11 2.29
CA ARG A 324 -50.73 -27.22 2.48
C ARG A 324 -50.06 -28.28 3.35
N SER A 325 -50.60 -28.49 4.55
CA SER A 325 -50.20 -29.60 5.41
C SER A 325 -50.54 -30.90 4.71
N LEU A 326 -49.52 -31.73 4.49
CA LEU A 326 -49.56 -32.98 3.74
C LEU A 326 -50.20 -34.10 4.58
N GLU A 327 -51.46 -33.96 4.98
CA GLU A 327 -52.22 -35.03 5.64
C GLU A 327 -53.69 -34.97 5.19
N GLU A 328 -53.94 -35.27 3.91
CA GLU A 328 -55.26 -35.71 3.42
C GLU A 328 -55.09 -36.35 2.02
N SER A 329 -54.25 -37.39 1.95
CA SER A 329 -54.32 -38.37 0.88
C SER A 329 -55.09 -39.58 1.39
N ASN A 330 -56.40 -39.64 1.11
CA ASN A 330 -57.18 -40.86 0.85
C ASN A 330 -58.69 -40.61 0.91
N SER A 331 -59.28 -40.20 -0.21
CA SER A 331 -60.54 -40.77 -0.71
C SER A 331 -60.89 -40.19 -2.07
N GLU A 332 -61.16 -41.09 -3.00
CA GLU A 332 -61.45 -40.88 -4.42
C GLU A 332 -62.80 -40.20 -4.72
N ALA A 333 -62.93 -39.78 -5.99
CA ALA A 333 -64.14 -39.69 -6.83
C ALA A 333 -64.86 -38.32 -7.00
N ASN A 334 -64.60 -37.70 -8.17
CA ASN A 334 -65.52 -37.11 -9.19
C ASN A 334 -67.04 -36.91 -8.86
N PRO A 335 -67.80 -36.11 -9.65
CA PRO A 335 -67.69 -34.68 -9.97
C PRO A 335 -69.09 -33.97 -9.91
N ILE A 336 -69.15 -32.64 -10.12
CA ILE A 336 -70.31 -31.82 -10.55
C ILE A 336 -71.62 -31.86 -9.69
N SER A 337 -72.03 -30.70 -9.14
CA SER A 337 -73.30 -30.01 -9.46
C SER A 337 -73.80 -29.07 -8.34
N SER A 338 -74.41 -27.99 -8.81
CA SER A 338 -75.26 -26.99 -8.16
C SER A 338 -75.97 -27.36 -6.85
N GLY A 339 -75.88 -26.49 -5.84
CA GLY A 339 -76.79 -26.51 -4.69
C GLY A 339 -76.55 -25.38 -3.69
N LYS A 340 -77.59 -24.57 -3.46
CA LYS A 340 -77.63 -23.33 -2.65
C LYS A 340 -77.29 -23.46 -1.16
N LYS A 341 -76.68 -22.37 -0.65
CA LYS A 341 -76.82 -21.66 0.65
C LYS A 341 -76.70 -22.46 1.95
N GLU A 342 -75.77 -22.04 2.81
CA GLU A 342 -76.12 -21.47 4.11
C GLU A 342 -74.98 -20.62 4.70
N ASP A 343 -75.38 -19.56 5.38
CA ASP A 343 -74.58 -18.40 5.78
C ASP A 343 -73.55 -18.75 6.88
N SER A 344 -72.26 -18.57 6.58
CA SER A 344 -71.27 -18.26 7.59
C SER A 344 -70.42 -17.11 7.07
N ALA A 345 -70.59 -15.94 7.68
CA ALA A 345 -69.85 -14.73 7.38
C ALA A 345 -68.38 -14.91 7.78
N MET A 346 -67.60 -15.48 6.87
CA MET A 346 -66.15 -15.50 6.93
C MET A 346 -65.68 -14.75 5.70
N GLY A 347 -65.07 -13.58 5.90
CA GLY A 347 -64.59 -12.74 4.81
C GLY A 347 -63.52 -13.47 4.01
N GLU A 348 -63.91 -14.09 2.91
CA GLU A 348 -63.01 -14.74 1.98
C GLU A 348 -62.49 -13.67 1.00
N ILE A 349 -61.19 -13.41 1.05
CA ILE A 349 -60.54 -12.48 0.11
C ILE A 349 -60.22 -13.28 -1.16
N ILE A 350 -61.04 -13.09 -2.19
CA ILE A 350 -60.82 -13.68 -3.51
C ILE A 350 -59.96 -12.70 -4.31
N TYR A 351 -58.70 -13.05 -4.54
CA TYR A 351 -57.82 -12.30 -5.44
C TYR A 351 -58.12 -12.68 -6.89
N PHE A 352 -58.68 -11.73 -7.65
CA PHE A 352 -58.67 -11.78 -9.10
C PHE A 352 -57.39 -11.06 -9.59
N ARG A 353 -56.58 -11.75 -10.41
CA ARG A 353 -55.49 -11.11 -11.15
C ARG A 353 -56.11 -10.39 -12.35
N ASP A 354 -55.98 -9.07 -12.40
CA ASP A 354 -56.58 -8.25 -13.46
C ASP A 354 -55.70 -8.12 -14.72
N SER A 355 -54.58 -8.85 -14.82
CA SER A 355 -53.76 -8.86 -16.03
C SER A 355 -52.83 -10.08 -16.06
N ASP A 356 -52.99 -10.93 -17.06
CA ASP A 356 -52.04 -12.01 -17.42
C ASP A 356 -50.93 -11.50 -18.37
N ASP A 357 -50.71 -10.18 -18.45
CA ASP A 357 -49.94 -9.55 -19.54
C ASP A 357 -48.73 -8.68 -19.11
N GLU A 358 -48.28 -8.78 -17.85
CA GLU A 358 -46.98 -8.20 -17.45
C GLU A 358 -45.91 -9.30 -17.40
N MET A 359 -45.11 -9.31 -18.46
CA MET A 359 -43.82 -10.00 -18.48
C MET A 359 -42.95 -9.40 -17.36
N PRO A 360 -42.22 -10.18 -16.56
CA PRO A 360 -41.39 -9.60 -15.50
C PRO A 360 -40.26 -8.77 -16.11
N ASP A 361 -40.40 -7.45 -16.02
CA ASP A 361 -39.34 -6.48 -16.31
C ASP A 361 -38.16 -6.77 -15.38
N SER A 362 -37.08 -7.30 -15.94
CA SER A 362 -35.91 -7.81 -15.22
C SER A 362 -34.73 -6.84 -15.23
N ASP A 363 -35.03 -5.55 -15.15
CA ASP A 363 -34.08 -4.46 -15.35
C ASP A 363 -34.06 -3.42 -14.22
N GLU A 364 -34.60 -3.74 -13.03
CA GLU A 364 -34.26 -3.02 -11.80
C GLU A 364 -32.91 -3.52 -11.24
N ASP A 365 -31.83 -2.82 -11.60
CA ASP A 365 -30.51 -2.97 -10.98
C ASP A 365 -30.57 -2.48 -9.51
N PRO A 366 -30.15 -3.29 -8.51
CA PRO A 366 -30.29 -2.98 -7.08
C PRO A 366 -29.23 -2.00 -6.53
N ASP A 367 -28.71 -1.10 -7.37
CA ASP A 367 -27.51 -0.31 -7.07
C ASP A 367 -27.76 1.22 -7.03
N ASP A 368 -29.01 1.68 -7.19
CA ASP A 368 -29.35 3.11 -7.34
C ASP A 368 -29.55 3.91 -6.02
N ASP A 369 -29.32 3.30 -4.85
CA ASP A 369 -29.62 3.92 -3.55
C ASP A 369 -28.39 4.20 -2.65
N LEU A 370 -27.16 4.18 -3.17
CA LEU A 370 -25.95 4.39 -2.34
C LEU A 370 -25.40 5.82 -2.38
N ASP A 371 -26.17 6.75 -1.80
CA ASP A 371 -25.67 8.02 -1.27
C ASP A 371 -25.68 7.99 0.28
N ILE A 372 -24.55 7.60 0.89
CA ILE A 372 -24.19 7.88 2.31
C ILE A 372 -22.73 8.30 2.43
#